data_AF-A0A815NCC7-F1
#
_entry.id   AF-A0A815NCC7-F1
#
_cell.length_a   1.000
_cell.length_b   1.000
_cell.length_c   1.000
_cell.angle_alpha   90.00
_cell.angle_beta   90.00
_cell.angle_gamma   90.00
#
_symmetry.space_group_name_H-M   'P 1'
#
loop_
_entity.id
_entity.type
_entity.pdbx_description
1 polymer ?
#
loop_
_entity_poly.entity_id
_entity_poly.type
_entity_poly.pdbx_seq_one_letter_code
_entity_poly.pdbx_strand_id
1 'polypeptide(L)'
;MYRRVQQICIKTFAKNSVKFLRDNKFDGLDLDWEYPGAKDQGAEPHSKTGYTKLVKKLSEVFQEEAEETGKEKLLLTCATAAARHRIEAGYEVEEVCKYFDFVSVMTYDYHGSWDGKTGHNSPLYAMRHERKKFREWNINSSMHVWVELGCPKEKLNIGLSAYGRAFSLMAEMGISHGKSLARRKSSIGVKASAAEAGKYTREAGVLSYYEICELLKNNPSNRVYWHREMGVPYVSSKSLWIGFDNVRSVTLKMKFLKDHGYGGVIIWSFDLDDKIGDVCNEGPFPLFNAAKRELLILPDHLANANKKCPDDNSTWLLEHLGSHSVSSIKTSFLMDEISNRNNDYIKTELITKLMKHFLPEDKSSRLSSDMVKLFTELIFVFVTQAFTRTIQQASSEGTIQVEISHLEKILMQLLLDF
;
A
#
# COMPACT_ATOMS: atom_id res chain seq x y z
N MET A 1 -13.19 28.79 -35.70
CA MET A 1 -11.71 28.71 -35.74
C MET A 1 -11.16 27.97 -34.51
N TYR A 2 -11.43 28.43 -33.28
CA TYR A 2 -10.92 27.84 -32.02
C TYR A 2 -11.13 26.31 -31.88
N ARG A 3 -12.37 25.82 -32.07
CA ARG A 3 -12.67 24.37 -31.99
C ARG A 3 -11.86 23.51 -32.96
N ARG A 4 -11.56 24.04 -34.15
CA ARG A 4 -10.81 23.33 -35.20
C ARG A 4 -9.32 23.27 -34.85
N VAL A 5 -8.76 24.36 -34.33
CA VAL A 5 -7.38 24.39 -33.82
C VAL A 5 -7.22 23.44 -32.64
N GLN A 6 -8.15 23.44 -31.68
CA GLN A 6 -8.13 22.53 -30.54
C GLN A 6 -8.11 21.05 -30.98
N GLN A 7 -8.97 20.67 -31.94
CA GLN A 7 -8.97 19.31 -32.47
C GLN A 7 -7.66 18.92 -33.17
N ILE A 8 -7.06 19.86 -33.91
CA ILE A 8 -5.75 19.65 -34.54
C ILE A 8 -4.68 19.45 -33.48
N CYS A 9 -4.61 20.31 -32.46
CA CYS A 9 -3.63 20.22 -31.37
C CYS A 9 -3.78 18.91 -30.59
N ILE A 10 -5.00 18.50 -30.22
CA ILE A 10 -5.24 17.23 -29.52
C ILE A 10 -4.79 16.04 -30.38
N LYS A 11 -5.12 16.03 -31.67
CA LYS A 11 -4.70 14.94 -32.58
C LYS A 11 -3.18 14.90 -32.72
N THR A 12 -2.53 16.05 -32.86
CA THR A 12 -1.06 16.14 -32.94
C THR A 12 -0.42 15.65 -31.63
N PHE A 13 -0.94 16.07 -30.48
CA PHE A 13 -0.48 15.59 -29.18
C PHE A 13 -0.59 14.08 -29.08
N ALA A 14 -1.75 13.49 -29.36
CA ALA A 14 -1.96 12.05 -29.27
C ALA A 14 -1.01 11.24 -30.16
N LYS A 15 -0.77 11.69 -31.40
CA LYS A 15 0.19 11.05 -32.30
C LYS A 15 1.64 11.18 -31.80
N ASN A 16 2.01 12.35 -31.28
CA ASN A 16 3.33 12.56 -30.72
C ASN A 16 3.55 11.71 -29.45
N SER A 17 2.52 11.55 -28.62
CA SER A 17 2.54 10.67 -27.45
C SER A 17 2.83 9.23 -27.86
N VAL A 18 2.11 8.67 -28.85
CA VAL A 18 2.40 7.32 -29.36
C VAL A 18 3.86 7.17 -29.76
N LYS A 19 4.38 8.10 -30.59
CA LYS A 19 5.77 8.06 -31.01
C LYS A 19 6.73 8.07 -29.82
N PHE A 20 6.54 9.02 -28.90
CA PHE A 20 7.40 9.15 -27.72
C PHE A 20 7.37 7.88 -26.86
N LEU A 21 6.18 7.35 -26.58
CA LEU A 21 6.00 6.18 -25.71
C LEU A 21 6.67 4.95 -26.32
N ARG A 22 6.47 4.70 -27.62
CA ARG A 22 7.07 3.56 -28.31
C ARG A 22 8.59 3.70 -28.43
N ASP A 23 9.10 4.88 -28.78
CA ASP A 23 10.55 5.14 -28.89
C ASP A 23 11.25 4.91 -27.55
N ASN A 24 10.59 5.21 -26.44
CA ASN A 24 11.12 5.09 -25.08
C ASN A 24 10.66 3.83 -24.34
N LYS A 25 9.97 2.90 -25.02
CA LYS A 25 9.50 1.62 -24.48
C LYS A 25 8.60 1.77 -23.23
N PHE A 26 7.73 2.76 -23.23
CA PHE A 26 6.65 2.87 -22.25
C PHE A 26 5.42 2.07 -22.69
N ASP A 27 4.70 1.55 -21.70
CA ASP A 27 3.47 0.78 -21.90
C ASP A 27 2.21 1.66 -21.94
N GLY A 28 2.31 2.96 -21.62
CA GLY A 28 1.15 3.83 -21.59
C GLY A 28 1.44 5.27 -21.17
N LEU A 29 0.37 6.06 -21.10
CA LEU A 29 0.38 7.47 -20.71
C LEU A 29 -0.53 7.71 -19.51
N ASP A 30 0.02 8.31 -18.46
CA ASP A 30 -0.78 8.85 -17.35
C ASP A 30 -0.98 10.36 -17.54
N LEU A 31 -2.24 10.81 -17.53
CA LEU A 31 -2.59 12.23 -17.61
C LEU A 31 -2.72 12.84 -16.22
N ASP A 32 -1.78 13.71 -15.88
CA ASP A 32 -1.76 14.46 -14.62
C ASP A 32 -1.91 15.97 -14.86
N TRP A 33 -3.12 16.40 -15.25
CA TRP A 33 -3.45 17.82 -15.36
C TRP A 33 -4.18 18.26 -14.09
N GLU A 34 -3.55 19.16 -13.33
CA GLU A 34 -4.10 19.76 -12.12
C GLU A 34 -4.53 21.23 -12.29
N TYR A 35 -5.81 21.56 -12.43
CA TYR A 35 -6.92 20.68 -12.82
C TYR A 35 -7.72 21.30 -13.97
N PRO A 36 -8.31 20.51 -14.87
CA PRO A 36 -9.38 21.00 -15.73
C PRO A 36 -10.47 21.69 -14.90
N GLY A 37 -11.04 22.78 -15.38
CA GLY A 37 -12.10 23.52 -14.69
C GLY A 37 -11.65 24.35 -13.47
N ALA A 38 -10.40 24.24 -13.02
CA ALA A 38 -9.85 25.03 -11.92
C ALA A 38 -9.54 26.48 -12.35
N LYS A 39 -10.56 27.34 -12.33
CA LYS A 39 -10.41 28.76 -12.71
C LYS A 39 -9.36 29.51 -11.89
N ASP A 40 -9.23 29.17 -10.62
CA ASP A 40 -8.23 29.72 -9.69
C ASP A 40 -6.80 29.23 -9.97
N GLN A 41 -6.63 28.21 -10.81
CA GLN A 41 -5.35 27.73 -11.35
C GLN A 41 -5.18 28.11 -12.84
N GLY A 42 -6.01 29.01 -13.36
CA GLY A 42 -5.91 29.49 -14.74
C GLY A 42 -6.52 28.57 -15.80
N ALA A 43 -7.35 27.59 -15.42
CA ALA A 43 -7.99 26.72 -16.39
C ALA A 43 -8.95 27.51 -17.31
N GLU A 44 -8.77 27.35 -18.61
CA GLU A 44 -9.59 27.99 -19.65
C GLU A 44 -11.08 27.61 -19.55
N PRO A 45 -11.99 28.49 -20.03
CA PRO A 45 -13.39 28.12 -20.25
C PRO A 45 -13.50 26.87 -21.13
N HIS A 46 -14.40 25.95 -20.77
CA HIS A 46 -14.59 24.65 -21.44
C HIS A 46 -13.48 23.61 -21.28
N SER A 47 -12.47 23.85 -20.44
CA SER A 47 -11.42 22.86 -20.11
C SER A 47 -11.98 21.49 -19.70
N LYS A 48 -13.11 21.44 -18.99
CA LYS A 48 -13.85 20.19 -18.69
C LYS A 48 -14.14 19.35 -19.94
N THR A 49 -14.88 19.92 -20.90
CA THR A 49 -15.18 19.23 -22.17
C THR A 49 -13.95 19.06 -23.07
N GLY A 50 -12.94 19.92 -22.92
CA GLY A 50 -11.66 19.81 -23.59
C GLY A 50 -10.87 18.59 -23.14
N TYR A 51 -10.87 18.32 -21.83
CA TYR A 51 -10.27 17.14 -21.24
C TYR A 51 -10.93 15.86 -21.77
N THR A 52 -12.26 15.79 -21.80
CA THR A 52 -12.99 14.65 -22.39
C THR A 52 -12.61 14.37 -23.84
N LYS A 53 -12.50 15.44 -24.67
CA LYS A 53 -12.05 15.29 -26.07
C LYS A 53 -10.61 14.80 -26.18
N LEU A 54 -9.74 15.26 -25.28
CA LEU A 54 -8.35 14.81 -25.22
C LEU A 54 -8.27 13.32 -24.90
N VAL A 55 -8.91 12.89 -23.81
CA VAL A 55 -8.94 11.50 -23.34
C VAL A 55 -9.51 10.58 -24.42
N LYS A 56 -10.66 10.93 -25.00
CA LYS A 56 -11.28 10.16 -26.09
C LYS A 56 -10.32 10.01 -27.27
N LYS A 57 -9.70 11.11 -27.72
CA LYS A 57 -8.81 11.07 -28.89
C LYS A 57 -7.52 10.30 -28.61
N LEU A 58 -6.98 10.36 -27.39
CA LEU A 58 -5.84 9.52 -27.00
C LEU A 58 -6.19 8.03 -27.06
N SER A 59 -7.32 7.62 -26.47
CA SER A 59 -7.77 6.22 -26.52
C SER A 59 -8.00 5.74 -27.95
N GLU A 60 -8.63 6.56 -28.81
CA GLU A 60 -8.82 6.24 -30.23
C GLU A 60 -7.49 6.03 -30.95
N VAL A 61 -6.53 6.96 -30.79
CA VAL A 61 -5.22 6.88 -31.45
C VAL A 61 -4.38 5.71 -30.93
N PHE A 62 -4.48 5.37 -29.63
CA PHE A 62 -3.78 4.21 -29.07
C PHE A 62 -4.39 2.90 -29.58
N GLN A 63 -5.71 2.84 -29.75
CA GLN A 63 -6.39 1.70 -30.37
C GLN A 63 -5.99 1.53 -31.84
N GLU A 64 -6.02 2.62 -32.62
CA GLU A 64 -5.61 2.63 -34.03
C GLU A 64 -4.16 2.13 -34.19
N GLU A 65 -3.22 2.62 -33.36
CA GLU A 65 -1.82 2.17 -33.45
C GLU A 65 -1.63 0.69 -33.08
N ALA A 66 -2.38 0.19 -32.09
CA ALA A 66 -2.33 -1.21 -31.71
C ALA A 66 -2.80 -2.13 -32.86
N GLU A 67 -3.90 -1.75 -33.52
CA GLU A 67 -4.45 -2.47 -34.68
C GLU A 67 -3.50 -2.42 -35.89
N GLU A 68 -2.91 -1.25 -36.19
CA GLU A 68 -2.00 -1.07 -37.33
C GLU A 68 -0.67 -1.83 -37.15
N THR A 69 -0.15 -1.89 -35.93
CA THR A 69 1.18 -2.46 -35.65
C THR A 69 1.15 -3.90 -35.14
N GLY A 70 -0.01 -4.38 -34.70
CA GLY A 70 -0.17 -5.67 -34.01
C GLY A 70 0.46 -5.72 -32.61
N LYS A 71 0.83 -4.56 -32.03
CA LYS A 71 1.36 -4.46 -30.67
C LYS A 71 0.24 -4.36 -29.64
N GLU A 72 0.56 -4.67 -28.39
CA GLU A 72 -0.35 -4.40 -27.27
C GLU A 72 -0.68 -2.91 -27.19
N LYS A 73 -1.97 -2.61 -26.99
CA LYS A 73 -2.48 -1.25 -26.88
C LYS A 73 -1.82 -0.53 -25.71
N LEU A 74 -1.35 0.69 -25.95
CA LEU A 74 -0.84 1.56 -24.88
C LEU A 74 -1.95 1.84 -23.85
N LEU A 75 -1.61 1.73 -22.57
CA LEU A 75 -2.49 2.10 -21.48
C LEU A 75 -2.73 3.62 -21.47
N LEU A 76 -3.94 4.02 -21.13
CA LEU A 76 -4.31 5.40 -20.86
C LEU A 76 -4.88 5.50 -19.46
N THR A 77 -4.21 6.24 -18.59
CA THR A 77 -4.57 6.41 -17.18
C THR A 77 -4.56 7.89 -16.80
N CYS A 78 -5.00 8.22 -15.60
CA CYS A 78 -4.89 9.59 -15.08
C CYS A 78 -4.72 9.65 -13.57
N ALA A 79 -4.04 10.70 -13.11
CA ALA A 79 -4.14 11.21 -11.76
C ALA A 79 -5.20 12.33 -11.71
N THR A 80 -6.05 12.32 -10.69
CA THR A 80 -7.24 13.19 -10.63
C THR A 80 -7.48 13.80 -9.25
N ALA A 81 -8.27 14.87 -9.22
CA ALA A 81 -8.64 15.54 -7.99
C ALA A 81 -9.46 14.65 -7.04
N ALA A 82 -9.23 14.81 -5.73
CA ALA A 82 -10.03 14.16 -4.69
C ALA A 82 -11.22 15.00 -4.20
N ALA A 83 -11.16 16.33 -4.30
CA ALA A 83 -12.20 17.20 -3.74
C ALA A 83 -13.43 17.30 -4.67
N ARG A 84 -14.66 17.12 -4.15
CA ARG A 84 -15.91 17.14 -4.92
C ARG A 84 -16.02 18.31 -5.91
N HIS A 85 -15.79 19.53 -5.43
CA HIS A 85 -15.86 20.74 -6.26
C HIS A 85 -14.86 20.75 -7.44
N ARG A 86 -13.69 20.10 -7.31
CA ARG A 86 -12.74 19.93 -8.41
C ARG A 86 -13.19 18.86 -9.39
N ILE A 87 -13.70 17.74 -8.86
CA ILE A 87 -14.21 16.63 -9.68
C ILE A 87 -15.36 17.14 -10.57
N GLU A 88 -16.36 17.80 -9.98
CA GLU A 88 -17.53 18.32 -10.68
C GLU A 88 -17.16 19.43 -11.68
N ALA A 89 -16.16 20.27 -11.36
CA ALA A 89 -15.70 21.33 -12.26
C ALA A 89 -14.87 20.82 -13.43
N GLY A 90 -14.08 19.76 -13.25
CA GLY A 90 -13.05 19.32 -14.19
C GLY A 90 -13.43 18.14 -15.09
N TYR A 91 -14.30 17.24 -14.65
CA TYR A 91 -14.42 15.93 -15.28
C TYR A 91 -15.86 15.58 -15.65
N GLU A 92 -16.08 15.15 -16.89
CA GLU A 92 -17.29 14.44 -17.29
C GLU A 92 -17.10 12.97 -16.92
N VAL A 93 -17.18 12.66 -15.61
CA VAL A 93 -16.71 11.41 -14.99
C VAL A 93 -17.19 10.16 -15.73
N GLU A 94 -18.51 10.02 -15.92
CA GLU A 94 -19.10 8.89 -16.66
C GLU A 94 -18.51 8.73 -18.08
N GLU A 95 -18.23 9.83 -18.77
CA GLU A 95 -17.70 9.78 -20.14
C GLU A 95 -16.21 9.47 -20.15
N VAL A 96 -15.40 10.12 -19.31
CA VAL A 96 -13.94 9.90 -19.30
C VAL A 96 -13.57 8.50 -18.80
N CYS A 97 -14.30 7.95 -17.82
CA CYS A 97 -14.03 6.61 -17.29
C CYS A 97 -14.29 5.48 -18.30
N LYS A 98 -14.95 5.75 -19.45
CA LYS A 98 -15.07 4.77 -20.55
C LYS A 98 -13.74 4.53 -21.27
N TYR A 99 -12.89 5.55 -21.32
CA TYR A 99 -11.67 5.55 -22.14
C TYR A 99 -10.40 5.26 -21.34
N PHE A 100 -10.40 5.54 -20.03
CA PHE A 100 -9.28 5.20 -19.16
C PHE A 100 -9.26 3.70 -18.82
N ASP A 101 -8.08 3.10 -18.75
CA ASP A 101 -7.88 1.75 -18.23
C ASP A 101 -8.10 1.74 -16.71
N PHE A 102 -7.52 2.72 -16.00
CA PHE A 102 -7.82 3.03 -14.61
C PHE A 102 -7.61 4.51 -14.28
N VAL A 103 -8.21 4.95 -13.18
CA VAL A 103 -8.22 6.33 -12.68
C VAL A 103 -7.65 6.35 -11.27
N SER A 104 -6.55 7.06 -11.09
CA SER A 104 -5.88 7.25 -9.81
C SER A 104 -6.39 8.54 -9.15
N VAL A 105 -7.14 8.40 -8.07
CA VAL A 105 -7.64 9.56 -7.32
C VAL A 105 -6.59 9.97 -6.30
N MET A 106 -6.10 11.21 -6.37
CA MET A 106 -5.06 11.74 -5.47
C MET A 106 -5.63 12.04 -4.09
N THR A 107 -6.00 10.99 -3.35
CA THR A 107 -6.65 11.05 -2.04
C THR A 107 -5.67 11.36 -0.91
N TYR A 108 -4.88 12.40 -1.11
CA TYR A 108 -3.95 13.04 -0.18
C TYR A 108 -4.03 14.55 -0.41
N ASP A 109 -3.25 15.34 0.33
CA ASP A 109 -3.31 16.81 0.30
C ASP A 109 -4.69 17.40 0.61
N TYR A 110 -5.49 16.70 1.43
CA TYR A 110 -6.74 17.26 1.94
C TYR A 110 -6.51 18.50 2.80
N HIS A 111 -5.37 18.54 3.50
CA HIS A 111 -4.98 19.64 4.37
C HIS A 111 -3.48 19.90 4.26
N GLY A 112 -3.11 21.17 4.38
CA GLY A 112 -1.72 21.63 4.36
C GLY A 112 -1.61 23.04 4.93
N SER A 113 -0.41 23.62 4.84
CA SER A 113 -0.11 24.93 5.41
C SER A 113 -1.00 26.07 4.88
N TRP A 114 -1.54 25.91 3.67
CA TRP A 114 -2.50 26.83 3.04
C TRP A 114 -3.80 27.01 3.83
N ASP A 115 -4.17 26.07 4.71
CA ASP A 115 -5.33 26.21 5.59
C ASP A 115 -5.09 27.17 6.77
N GLY A 116 -3.84 27.55 7.04
CA GLY A 116 -3.43 28.36 8.21
C GLY A 116 -3.65 27.66 9.56
N LYS A 117 -3.96 26.36 9.52
CA LYS A 117 -4.22 25.51 10.69
C LYS A 117 -3.86 24.06 10.38
N THR A 118 -3.61 23.27 11.40
CA THR A 118 -3.31 21.84 11.27
C THR A 118 -4.50 21.06 10.70
N GLY A 119 -4.19 20.07 9.87
CA GLY A 119 -5.14 19.13 9.30
C GLY A 119 -4.40 17.95 8.68
N HIS A 120 -5.05 16.79 8.62
CA HIS A 120 -4.39 15.56 8.21
C HIS A 120 -4.21 15.46 6.70
N ASN A 121 -3.06 14.95 6.24
CA ASN A 121 -2.75 14.81 4.81
C ASN A 121 -3.77 13.94 4.05
N SER A 122 -4.00 12.71 4.55
CA SER A 122 -4.85 11.70 3.90
C SER A 122 -5.76 10.95 4.90
N PRO A 123 -6.75 11.62 5.54
CA PRO A 123 -7.66 10.95 6.47
C PRO A 123 -8.59 9.97 5.73
N LEU A 124 -8.80 8.77 6.29
CA LEU A 124 -9.71 7.77 5.70
C LEU A 124 -11.18 8.19 5.82
N TYR A 125 -11.55 8.76 6.98
CA TYR A 125 -12.89 9.26 7.28
C TYR A 125 -12.82 10.66 7.91
N ALA A 126 -13.93 11.40 7.81
CA ALA A 126 -14.12 12.65 8.53
C ALA A 126 -14.36 12.45 10.04
N MET A 127 -14.06 13.46 10.84
CA MET A 127 -14.48 13.53 12.23
C MET A 127 -15.97 13.85 12.33
N ARG A 128 -16.64 13.33 13.37
CA ARG A 128 -18.08 13.54 13.60
C ARG A 128 -18.50 15.01 13.68
N HIS A 129 -17.59 15.89 14.10
CA HIS A 129 -17.87 17.32 14.28
C HIS A 129 -17.44 18.19 13.10
N GLU A 130 -16.82 17.63 12.06
CA GLU A 130 -16.51 18.37 10.84
C GLU A 130 -17.79 18.76 10.10
N ARG A 131 -17.76 19.94 9.48
CA ARG A 131 -18.93 20.55 8.85
C ARG A 131 -18.60 21.02 7.44
N LYS A 132 -19.64 21.10 6.60
CA LYS A 132 -19.54 21.59 5.21
C LYS A 132 -18.46 20.80 4.44
N LYS A 133 -17.70 21.48 3.57
CA LYS A 133 -16.64 20.90 2.74
C LYS A 133 -15.63 20.02 3.50
N PHE A 134 -15.31 20.34 4.76
CA PHE A 134 -14.34 19.57 5.54
C PHE A 134 -14.83 18.14 5.84
N ARG A 135 -16.15 17.91 5.87
CA ARG A 135 -16.72 16.57 6.04
C ARG A 135 -16.52 15.69 4.80
N GLU A 136 -16.24 16.30 3.65
CA GLU A 136 -15.97 15.61 2.38
C GLU A 136 -14.46 15.45 2.10
N TRP A 137 -13.59 16.04 2.91
CA TRP A 137 -12.14 16.01 2.72
C TRP A 137 -11.51 14.76 3.36
N ASN A 138 -11.88 13.60 2.84
CA ASN A 138 -11.37 12.29 3.24
C ASN A 138 -11.51 11.28 2.11
N ILE A 139 -10.72 10.20 2.18
CA ILE A 139 -10.67 9.15 1.15
C ILE A 139 -12.06 8.59 0.86
N ASN A 140 -12.80 8.22 1.91
CA ASN A 140 -14.13 7.61 1.76
C ASN A 140 -15.08 8.49 0.94
N SER A 141 -15.15 9.79 1.26
CA SER A 141 -16.01 10.73 0.54
C SER A 141 -15.54 10.94 -0.90
N SER A 142 -14.25 11.12 -1.13
CA SER A 142 -13.71 11.34 -2.48
C SER A 142 -13.99 10.18 -3.42
N MET A 143 -13.76 8.95 -2.95
CA MET A 143 -14.02 7.76 -3.75
C MET A 143 -15.52 7.56 -4.00
N HIS A 144 -16.38 7.87 -3.04
CA HIS A 144 -17.83 7.83 -3.23
C HIS A 144 -18.31 8.83 -4.29
N VAL A 145 -17.74 10.04 -4.34
CA VAL A 145 -18.10 11.04 -5.36
C VAL A 145 -17.79 10.56 -6.77
N TRP A 146 -16.63 9.93 -7.00
CA TRP A 146 -16.30 9.37 -8.32
C TRP A 146 -17.28 8.27 -8.76
N VAL A 147 -17.71 7.43 -7.82
CA VAL A 147 -18.72 6.39 -8.09
C VAL A 147 -20.10 7.01 -8.32
N GLU A 148 -20.50 7.99 -7.51
CA GLU A 148 -21.77 8.74 -7.64
C GLU A 148 -21.88 9.39 -9.03
N LEU A 149 -20.76 9.88 -9.58
CA LEU A 149 -20.69 10.53 -10.89
C LEU A 149 -20.47 9.56 -12.06
N GLY A 150 -20.49 8.24 -11.81
CA GLY A 150 -20.57 7.22 -12.85
C GLY A 150 -19.26 6.50 -13.20
N CYS A 151 -18.20 6.63 -12.41
CA CYS A 151 -16.99 5.84 -12.65
C CYS A 151 -17.10 4.43 -12.03
N PRO A 152 -16.82 3.35 -12.77
CA PRO A 152 -16.81 1.99 -12.22
C PRO A 152 -15.76 1.84 -11.11
N LYS A 153 -16.11 1.14 -10.02
CA LYS A 153 -15.26 1.02 -8.83
C LYS A 153 -13.94 0.31 -9.13
N GLU A 154 -14.00 -0.72 -9.96
CA GLU A 154 -12.88 -1.53 -10.42
C GLU A 154 -11.85 -0.75 -11.25
N LYS A 155 -12.22 0.43 -11.77
CA LYS A 155 -11.29 1.36 -12.44
C LYS A 155 -10.67 2.37 -11.49
N LEU A 156 -11.20 2.53 -10.28
CA LEU A 156 -10.78 3.59 -9.36
C LEU A 156 -9.68 3.08 -8.42
N ASN A 157 -8.53 3.74 -8.45
CA ASN A 157 -7.41 3.51 -7.55
C ASN A 157 -7.35 4.58 -6.45
N ILE A 158 -7.13 4.15 -5.21
CA ILE A 158 -6.94 5.05 -4.06
C ILE A 158 -5.49 5.55 -4.03
N GLY A 159 -5.28 6.84 -3.76
CA GLY A 159 -3.96 7.42 -3.55
C GLY A 159 -3.45 7.25 -2.12
N LEU A 160 -2.25 6.67 -1.97
CA LEU A 160 -1.46 6.67 -0.74
C LEU A 160 -0.33 7.68 -0.84
N SER A 161 -0.12 8.46 0.22
CA SER A 161 1.02 9.36 0.34
C SER A 161 2.12 8.72 1.19
N ALA A 162 3.31 8.53 0.63
CA ALA A 162 4.53 8.20 1.37
C ALA A 162 5.20 9.44 1.98
N TYR A 163 4.41 10.45 2.31
CA TYR A 163 4.83 11.70 2.93
C TYR A 163 3.72 12.22 3.86
N GLY A 164 4.09 13.16 4.73
CA GLY A 164 3.19 13.88 5.61
C GLY A 164 3.20 15.37 5.35
N ARG A 165 2.10 16.02 5.74
CA ARG A 165 1.98 17.48 5.79
C ARG A 165 2.34 17.95 7.19
N ALA A 166 3.38 18.78 7.27
CA ALA A 166 4.04 19.20 8.50
C ALA A 166 3.78 20.67 8.81
N PHE A 167 3.55 20.97 10.08
CA PHE A 167 3.08 22.26 10.56
C PHE A 167 3.89 22.74 11.75
N SER A 168 4.27 24.02 11.72
CA SER A 168 4.80 24.73 12.88
C SER A 168 3.63 25.32 13.67
N LEU A 169 3.44 24.87 14.90
CA LEU A 169 2.37 25.33 15.79
C LEU A 169 2.69 26.74 16.26
N MET A 170 1.77 27.67 16.04
CA MET A 170 1.90 29.02 16.59
C MET A 170 1.57 28.98 18.07
N ALA A 171 2.45 29.53 18.91
CA ALA A 171 2.14 29.72 20.32
C ALA A 171 0.86 30.58 20.42
N GLU A 172 -0.15 30.08 21.14
CA GLU A 172 -1.31 30.90 21.46
C GLU A 172 -0.83 32.06 22.36
N MET A 173 -0.61 33.23 21.77
CA MET A 173 -0.58 34.50 22.51
C MET A 173 -2.01 34.82 22.94
N GLY A 174 -2.51 34.09 23.93
CA GLY A 174 -3.88 34.20 24.39
C GLY A 174 -4.09 33.52 25.73
N ILE A 175 -3.87 34.28 26.80
CA ILE A 175 -4.42 33.96 28.13
C ILE A 175 -5.94 33.88 27.97
N SER A 176 -6.48 32.67 27.82
CA SER A 176 -7.90 32.41 27.96
C SER A 176 -8.15 31.76 29.32
N HIS A 177 -8.38 32.60 30.33
CA HIS A 177 -9.09 32.27 31.56
C HIS A 177 -8.64 30.99 32.28
N GLY A 178 -7.37 30.95 32.71
CA GLY A 178 -6.92 30.08 33.81
C GLY A 178 -6.99 28.57 33.59
N LYS A 179 -7.20 28.09 32.36
CA LYS A 179 -7.11 26.66 32.02
C LYS A 179 -5.93 26.44 31.10
N SER A 180 -4.88 25.84 31.66
CA SER A 180 -3.71 25.37 30.91
C SER A 180 -4.15 24.65 29.63
N LEU A 181 -3.70 25.18 28.49
CA LEU A 181 -3.99 24.68 27.15
C LEU A 181 -3.37 23.30 26.85
N ALA A 182 -2.72 22.68 27.84
CA ALA A 182 -2.02 21.39 27.75
C ALA A 182 -2.92 20.17 27.48
N ARG A 183 -4.20 20.35 27.13
CA ARG A 183 -5.17 19.25 27.09
C ARG A 183 -6.13 19.26 25.90
N ARG A 184 -5.70 19.63 24.70
CA ARG A 184 -6.40 19.24 23.47
C ARG A 184 -5.70 18.04 22.83
N LYS A 185 -6.12 16.85 23.24
CA LYS A 185 -5.68 15.53 22.73
C LYS A 185 -6.05 15.26 21.25
N SER A 186 -6.49 16.26 20.49
CA SER A 186 -6.56 16.22 19.02
C SER A 186 -6.12 17.60 18.55
N SER A 187 -4.87 17.68 18.10
CA SER A 187 -4.18 18.89 17.67
C SER A 187 -4.53 19.27 16.22
N ILE A 188 -5.74 18.92 15.76
CA ILE A 188 -6.30 19.27 14.45
C ILE A 188 -7.04 20.61 14.57
N GLY A 189 -6.94 21.45 13.55
CA GLY A 189 -7.55 22.78 13.50
C GLY A 189 -6.85 23.85 14.34
N VAL A 190 -5.64 23.58 14.82
CA VAL A 190 -4.81 24.52 15.59
C VAL A 190 -4.10 25.46 14.64
N LYS A 191 -4.06 26.76 14.93
CA LYS A 191 -3.38 27.75 14.08
C LYS A 191 -1.91 27.39 13.87
N ALA A 192 -1.48 27.33 12.63
CA ALA A 192 -0.15 26.88 12.26
C ALA A 192 0.28 27.43 10.91
N SER A 193 1.60 27.43 10.67
CA SER A 193 2.20 27.65 9.36
C SER A 193 2.87 26.37 8.87
N ALA A 194 3.45 26.39 7.66
CA ALA A 194 4.33 25.32 7.22
C ALA A 194 5.45 25.10 8.26
N ALA A 195 5.76 23.83 8.55
CA ALA A 195 7.00 23.50 9.25
C ALA A 195 8.21 23.79 8.36
N GLU A 196 9.40 23.84 8.97
CA GLU A 196 10.64 23.92 8.21
C GLU A 196 10.78 22.74 7.24
N ALA A 197 11.50 22.98 6.16
CA ALA A 197 11.73 21.99 5.13
C ALA A 197 12.51 20.78 5.67
N GLY A 198 12.14 19.59 5.20
CA GLY A 198 12.92 18.38 5.43
C GLY A 198 14.33 18.48 4.85
N LYS A 199 15.27 17.74 5.44
CA LYS A 199 16.68 17.71 5.01
C LYS A 199 16.82 17.22 3.55
N TYR A 200 15.96 16.30 3.14
CA TYR A 200 16.01 15.63 1.86
C TYR A 200 14.92 16.14 0.90
N THR A 201 13.67 16.28 1.36
CA THR A 201 12.58 16.82 0.51
C THR A 201 12.77 18.30 0.18
N ARG A 202 13.39 19.06 1.08
CA ARG A 202 13.69 20.50 0.91
C ARG A 202 12.46 21.36 0.60
N GLU A 203 11.28 20.90 0.99
CA GLU A 203 10.02 21.62 0.82
C GLU A 203 9.40 21.91 2.19
N ALA A 204 9.12 23.19 2.46
CA ALA A 204 8.52 23.61 3.73
C ALA A 204 7.11 23.02 3.88
N GLY A 205 6.88 22.35 5.01
CA GLY A 205 5.61 21.70 5.32
C GLY A 205 5.40 20.33 4.66
N VAL A 206 6.43 19.75 4.04
CA VAL A 206 6.41 18.38 3.51
C VAL A 206 7.57 17.60 4.09
N LEU A 207 7.27 16.41 4.62
CA LEU A 207 8.28 15.46 5.08
C LEU A 207 7.97 14.08 4.49
N SER A 208 8.96 13.45 3.88
CA SER A 208 8.88 12.05 3.45
C SER A 208 8.65 11.11 4.64
N TYR A 209 8.19 9.87 4.38
CA TYR A 209 7.99 8.89 5.44
C TYR A 209 9.28 8.63 6.21
N TYR A 210 10.41 8.48 5.50
CA TYR A 210 11.71 8.25 6.14
C TYR A 210 12.20 9.48 6.93
N GLU A 211 11.94 10.71 6.49
CA GLU A 211 12.26 11.92 7.28
C GLU A 211 11.44 11.99 8.58
N ILE A 212 10.17 11.56 8.54
CA ILE A 212 9.33 11.49 9.73
C ILE A 212 9.91 10.45 10.70
N CYS A 213 10.34 9.29 10.22
CA CYS A 213 11.01 8.28 11.04
C CYS A 213 12.32 8.78 11.65
N GLU A 214 13.19 9.44 10.86
CA GLU A 214 14.43 10.04 11.35
C GLU A 214 14.15 11.10 12.43
N LEU A 215 13.15 11.96 12.21
CA LEU A 215 12.71 12.99 13.17
C LEU A 215 12.22 12.38 14.48
N LEU A 216 11.52 11.25 14.43
CA LEU A 216 11.06 10.53 15.62
C LEU A 216 12.21 9.85 16.37
N LYS A 217 13.19 9.28 15.65
CA LYS A 217 14.40 8.69 16.25
C LYS A 217 15.26 9.75 16.96
N ASN A 218 15.47 10.90 16.31
CA ASN A 218 16.38 11.95 16.79
C ASN A 218 15.76 12.84 17.88
N ASN A 219 14.44 12.90 17.99
CA ASN A 219 13.77 13.74 18.98
C ASN A 219 12.60 13.01 19.67
N PRO A 220 12.87 12.37 20.84
CA PRO A 220 11.86 11.64 21.60
C PRO A 220 10.70 12.50 22.15
N SER A 221 10.78 13.83 22.08
CA SER A 221 9.65 14.70 22.43
C SER A 221 8.55 14.71 21.38
N ASN A 222 8.87 14.33 20.14
CA ASN A 222 7.91 14.09 19.08
C ASN A 222 7.25 12.72 19.31
N ARG A 223 5.95 12.73 19.58
CA ARG A 223 5.19 11.51 19.83
C ARG A 223 4.21 11.24 18.70
N VAL A 224 4.11 9.98 18.32
CA VAL A 224 3.07 9.49 17.41
C VAL A 224 1.80 9.22 18.19
N TYR A 225 0.69 9.75 17.70
CA TYR A 225 -0.66 9.52 18.21
C TYR A 225 -1.51 8.92 17.11
N TRP A 226 -2.62 8.27 17.50
CA TRP A 226 -3.56 7.67 16.56
C TRP A 226 -4.91 8.38 16.61
N HIS A 227 -5.36 8.93 15.48
CA HIS A 227 -6.67 9.55 15.37
C HIS A 227 -7.72 8.50 15.01
N ARG A 228 -8.46 8.00 16.01
CA ARG A 228 -9.41 6.88 15.86
C ARG A 228 -10.48 7.11 14.79
N GLU A 229 -11.11 8.29 14.78
CA GLU A 229 -12.20 8.59 13.82
C GLU A 229 -11.68 8.70 12.39
N MET A 230 -10.46 9.19 12.19
CA MET A 230 -9.89 9.40 10.84
C MET A 230 -9.13 8.17 10.32
N GLY A 231 -8.79 7.21 11.18
CA GLY A 231 -8.06 6.00 10.80
C GLY A 231 -6.58 6.22 10.46
N VAL A 232 -5.94 7.23 11.04
CA VAL A 232 -4.59 7.68 10.64
C VAL A 232 -3.73 8.13 11.84
N PRO A 233 -2.39 8.05 11.75
CA PRO A 233 -1.47 8.55 12.76
C PRO A 233 -1.20 10.05 12.61
N TYR A 234 -0.66 10.68 13.64
CA TYR A 234 -0.04 12.00 13.51
C TYR A 234 1.08 12.16 14.54
N VAL A 235 2.08 12.97 14.20
CA VAL A 235 3.10 13.42 15.17
C VAL A 235 2.61 14.69 15.85
N SER A 236 2.82 14.81 17.17
CA SER A 236 2.60 16.06 17.88
C SER A 236 3.63 16.27 18.98
N SER A 237 4.15 17.49 19.05
CA SER A 237 4.95 18.03 20.16
C SER A 237 4.53 19.48 20.47
N LYS A 238 5.37 20.25 21.19
CA LYS A 238 5.04 21.63 21.58
C LYS A 238 4.93 22.59 20.38
N SER A 239 5.78 22.41 19.37
CA SER A 239 5.90 23.33 18.23
C SER A 239 5.68 22.66 16.88
N LEU A 240 5.51 21.33 16.84
CA LEU A 240 5.40 20.57 15.59
C LEU A 240 4.15 19.71 15.58
N TRP A 241 3.50 19.66 14.43
CA TRP A 241 2.43 18.73 14.14
C TRP A 241 2.57 18.17 12.72
N ILE A 242 2.44 16.86 12.54
CA ILE A 242 2.58 16.21 11.22
C ILE A 242 1.45 15.21 11.04
N GLY A 243 0.64 15.37 9.99
CA GLY A 243 -0.35 14.36 9.57
C GLY A 243 0.25 13.53 8.44
N PHE A 244 0.35 12.21 8.62
CA PHE A 244 1.06 11.30 7.72
C PHE A 244 0.42 9.91 7.72
N ASP A 245 0.90 9.02 6.87
CA ASP A 245 0.53 7.61 6.88
C ASP A 245 1.66 6.73 7.43
N ASN A 246 1.29 5.65 8.12
CA ASN A 246 2.21 4.60 8.53
C ASN A 246 1.68 3.23 8.11
N VAL A 247 2.45 2.17 8.36
CA VAL A 247 2.06 0.78 8.04
C VAL A 247 0.63 0.44 8.50
N ARG A 248 0.23 0.91 9.69
CA ARG A 248 -1.12 0.66 10.23
C ARG A 248 -2.21 1.37 9.44
N SER A 249 -2.06 2.64 9.10
CA SER A 249 -3.09 3.36 8.32
C SER A 249 -3.15 2.87 6.88
N VAL A 250 -2.00 2.56 6.26
CA VAL A 250 -1.96 1.92 4.94
C VAL A 250 -2.74 0.60 4.94
N THR A 251 -2.49 -0.25 5.95
CA THR A 251 -3.22 -1.52 6.12
C THR A 251 -4.74 -1.30 6.20
N LEU A 252 -5.20 -0.30 6.96
CA LEU A 252 -6.63 0.02 7.07
C LEU A 252 -7.21 0.54 5.76
N LYS A 253 -6.46 1.36 5.02
CA LYS A 253 -6.87 1.88 3.71
C LYS A 253 -6.99 0.76 2.67
N MET A 254 -6.10 -0.25 2.71
CA MET A 254 -6.22 -1.40 1.81
C MET A 254 -7.39 -2.31 2.16
N LYS A 255 -7.72 -2.46 3.44
CA LYS A 255 -8.96 -3.16 3.85
C LYS A 255 -10.19 -2.41 3.36
N PHE A 256 -10.24 -1.10 3.56
CA PHE A 256 -11.28 -0.25 3.01
C PHE A 256 -11.41 -0.41 1.48
N LEU A 257 -10.29 -0.39 0.75
CA LEU A 257 -10.22 -0.60 -0.69
C LEU A 257 -10.91 -1.91 -1.10
N LYS A 258 -10.50 -3.03 -0.48
CA LYS A 258 -11.07 -4.36 -0.73
C LYS A 258 -12.56 -4.43 -0.38
N ASP A 259 -12.93 -3.98 0.81
CA ASP A 259 -14.31 -4.02 1.31
C ASP A 259 -15.29 -3.23 0.43
N HIS A 260 -14.80 -2.19 -0.26
CA HIS A 260 -15.61 -1.35 -1.14
C HIS A 260 -15.51 -1.74 -2.62
N GLY A 261 -14.62 -2.67 -2.99
CA GLY A 261 -14.45 -3.18 -4.35
C GLY A 261 -13.75 -2.20 -5.30
N TYR A 262 -12.82 -1.39 -4.80
CA TYR A 262 -12.02 -0.48 -5.63
C TYR A 262 -10.90 -1.22 -6.37
N GLY A 263 -10.47 -0.67 -7.52
CA GLY A 263 -9.55 -1.33 -8.46
C GLY A 263 -8.12 -1.56 -7.95
N GLY A 264 -7.64 -0.69 -7.07
CA GLY A 264 -6.26 -0.75 -6.63
C GLY A 264 -5.76 0.51 -5.94
N VAL A 265 -4.44 0.67 -5.94
CA VAL A 265 -3.74 1.72 -5.18
C VAL A 265 -2.63 2.34 -6.01
N ILE A 266 -2.49 3.66 -5.94
CA ILE A 266 -1.31 4.41 -6.40
C ILE A 266 -0.55 4.93 -5.17
N ILE A 267 0.78 4.98 -5.23
CA ILE A 267 1.62 5.50 -4.14
C ILE A 267 2.41 6.72 -4.63
N TRP A 268 2.18 7.86 -3.98
CA TRP A 268 2.92 9.10 -4.18
C TRP A 268 3.87 9.38 -3.00
N SER A 269 5.18 9.28 -3.17
CA SER A 269 5.85 8.55 -4.25
C SER A 269 6.71 7.45 -3.67
N PHE A 270 7.04 6.48 -4.54
CA PHE A 270 7.77 5.29 -4.16
C PHE A 270 9.15 5.60 -3.55
N ASP A 271 9.79 6.70 -3.94
CA ASP A 271 11.07 7.18 -3.43
C ASP A 271 10.99 7.89 -2.06
N LEU A 272 9.80 8.24 -1.59
CA LEU A 272 9.57 8.85 -0.27
C LEU A 272 9.30 7.81 0.84
N ASP A 273 9.15 6.54 0.47
CA ASP A 273 9.11 5.41 1.39
C ASP A 273 10.53 5.06 1.91
N ASP A 274 10.63 4.29 3.00
CA ASP A 274 11.92 3.85 3.52
C ASP A 274 12.48 2.69 2.68
N LYS A 275 13.13 3.03 1.56
CA LYS A 275 13.66 2.09 0.57
C LYS A 275 14.55 0.99 1.17
N ILE A 276 15.44 1.33 2.10
CA ILE A 276 16.41 0.39 2.67
C ILE A 276 15.83 -0.30 3.90
N GLY A 277 14.97 0.39 4.67
CA GLY A 277 14.31 -0.15 5.85
C GLY A 277 15.07 0.08 7.16
N ASP A 278 16.18 0.83 7.11
CA ASP A 278 17.04 1.13 8.24
C ASP A 278 16.66 2.45 8.94
N VAL A 279 15.85 3.30 8.32
CA VAL A 279 15.41 4.58 8.90
C VAL A 279 14.19 4.42 9.79
N CYS A 280 13.22 3.59 9.42
CA CYS A 280 12.03 3.31 10.21
C CYS A 280 12.16 2.04 11.07
N ASN A 281 13.14 1.16 10.78
CA ASN A 281 13.26 -0.19 11.34
C ASN A 281 12.04 -1.08 11.04
N GLU A 282 11.43 -0.91 9.86
CA GLU A 282 10.22 -1.64 9.43
C GLU A 282 10.48 -2.55 8.21
N GLY A 283 11.76 -2.72 7.83
CA GLY A 283 12.16 -3.40 6.60
C GLY A 283 12.02 -2.49 5.37
N PRO A 284 12.54 -2.92 4.20
CA PRO A 284 12.55 -2.10 2.99
C PRO A 284 11.13 -1.83 2.48
N PHE A 285 10.89 -0.62 1.98
CA PHE A 285 9.62 -0.16 1.42
C PHE A 285 8.40 -0.52 2.30
N PRO A 286 8.39 -0.10 3.57
CA PRO A 286 7.40 -0.56 4.54
C PRO A 286 5.97 -0.19 4.17
N LEU A 287 5.72 0.99 3.61
CA LEU A 287 4.38 1.40 3.19
C LEU A 287 3.92 0.63 1.96
N PHE A 288 4.77 0.52 0.93
CA PHE A 288 4.46 -0.29 -0.24
C PHE A 288 4.23 -1.76 0.11
N ASN A 289 5.09 -2.35 0.94
CA ASN A 289 4.94 -3.75 1.34
C ASN A 289 3.72 -3.98 2.24
N ALA A 290 3.33 -2.99 3.05
CA ALA A 290 2.05 -3.05 3.75
C ALA A 290 0.87 -3.09 2.77
N ALA A 291 0.89 -2.25 1.73
CA ALA A 291 -0.13 -2.24 0.70
C ALA A 291 -0.17 -3.57 -0.08
N LYS A 292 1.00 -4.02 -0.55
CA LYS A 292 1.19 -5.28 -1.28
C LYS A 292 0.67 -6.48 -0.51
N ARG A 293 1.03 -6.61 0.78
CA ARG A 293 0.55 -7.72 1.62
C ARG A 293 -0.96 -7.75 1.68
N GLU A 294 -1.61 -6.62 1.93
CA GLU A 294 -3.07 -6.60 2.04
C GLU A 294 -3.79 -6.86 0.72
N LEU A 295 -3.24 -6.43 -0.42
CA LEU A 295 -3.90 -6.59 -1.72
C LEU A 295 -3.61 -7.94 -2.41
N LEU A 296 -2.44 -8.53 -2.20
CA LEU A 296 -2.02 -9.77 -2.86
C LEU A 296 -2.23 -11.04 -2.01
N ILE A 297 -2.64 -10.91 -0.74
CA ILE A 297 -3.20 -12.04 -0.01
C ILE A 297 -4.58 -12.34 -0.63
N LEU A 298 -4.64 -13.42 -1.41
CA LEU A 298 -5.88 -13.93 -1.98
C LEU A 298 -6.91 -14.14 -0.87
N PRO A 299 -8.17 -13.69 -1.05
CA PRO A 299 -9.22 -13.98 -0.09
C PRO A 299 -9.53 -15.49 -0.06
N ASP A 300 -9.77 -16.05 1.14
CA ASP A 300 -10.09 -17.48 1.42
C ASP A 300 -11.24 -18.07 0.57
N HIS A 301 -12.01 -17.23 -0.10
CA HIS A 301 -13.13 -17.61 -0.97
C HIS A 301 -12.69 -18.13 -2.35
N LEU A 302 -11.48 -17.79 -2.82
CA LEU A 302 -10.90 -18.41 -4.02
C LEU A 302 -10.13 -19.71 -3.72
N ALA A 303 -9.70 -19.91 -2.47
CA ALA A 303 -9.15 -21.19 -2.01
C ALA A 303 -10.22 -22.29 -1.83
N ASN A 304 -11.50 -21.91 -1.71
CA ASN A 304 -12.63 -22.82 -1.52
C ASN A 304 -13.42 -23.14 -2.80
N ALA A 305 -12.94 -22.73 -3.99
CA ALA A 305 -13.61 -23.01 -5.26
C ALA A 305 -13.48 -24.48 -5.75
N ASN A 306 -12.83 -25.37 -4.98
CA ASN A 306 -12.74 -26.81 -5.27
C ASN A 306 -13.56 -27.67 -4.30
N LYS A 307 -14.79 -27.27 -3.96
CA LYS A 307 -15.78 -28.19 -3.36
C LYS A 307 -16.97 -28.40 -4.29
N LYS A 308 -16.77 -29.26 -5.30
CA LYS A 308 -17.65 -30.37 -5.69
C LYS A 308 -17.13 -31.01 -7.00
N CYS A 309 -16.47 -32.15 -6.86
CA CYS A 309 -16.67 -33.26 -7.78
C CYS A 309 -17.60 -34.26 -7.07
N PRO A 310 -18.67 -34.78 -7.72
CA PRO A 310 -19.44 -35.88 -7.19
C PRO A 310 -18.63 -37.17 -7.30
N ASP A 311 -18.71 -37.96 -6.24
CA ASP A 311 -18.45 -39.41 -6.17
C ASP A 311 -17.19 -39.94 -6.86
N ASP A 312 -16.17 -40.28 -6.06
CA ASP A 312 -15.45 -41.53 -6.32
C ASP A 312 -15.01 -42.20 -5.02
N ASN A 313 -15.43 -43.46 -4.89
CA ASN A 313 -15.11 -44.35 -3.80
C ASN A 313 -13.67 -44.83 -3.97
N SER A 314 -12.79 -44.56 -3.01
CA SER A 314 -11.67 -45.47 -2.74
C SER A 314 -11.21 -45.40 -1.30
N THR A 315 -11.79 -46.30 -0.53
CA THR A 315 -11.32 -46.79 0.78
C THR A 315 -9.97 -47.48 0.62
N TRP A 316 -8.87 -46.77 0.93
CA TRP A 316 -7.59 -47.41 1.27
C TRP A 316 -6.65 -46.43 1.99
N LEU A 317 -6.81 -46.23 3.32
CA LEU A 317 -5.78 -45.81 4.30
C LEU A 317 -6.40 -45.45 5.66
N LEU A 318 -7.26 -46.33 6.20
CA LEU A 318 -7.75 -46.25 7.58
C LEU A 318 -7.48 -47.55 8.35
N GLU A 319 -6.24 -48.03 8.30
CA GLU A 319 -5.73 -48.96 9.30
C GLU A 319 -4.29 -48.56 9.65
N HIS A 320 -4.02 -48.46 10.95
CA HIS A 320 -2.77 -48.03 11.63
C HIS A 320 -2.69 -46.54 11.97
N LEU A 321 -3.28 -46.15 13.11
CA LEU A 321 -2.51 -45.91 14.33
C LEU A 321 -3.44 -45.57 15.50
N GLY A 322 -3.16 -46.22 16.63
CA GLY A 322 -3.98 -46.18 17.83
C GLY A 322 -3.87 -44.89 18.63
N SER A 323 -4.89 -44.73 19.47
CA SER A 323 -5.10 -43.72 20.51
C SER A 323 -3.89 -43.50 21.43
N HIS A 324 -3.44 -42.25 21.57
CA HIS A 324 -2.92 -41.72 22.83
C HIS A 324 -3.16 -40.20 22.94
N SER A 325 -3.78 -39.79 24.05
CA SER A 325 -3.99 -38.40 24.44
C SER A 325 -2.70 -37.78 24.99
N VAL A 326 -2.36 -36.56 24.58
CA VAL A 326 -1.37 -35.74 25.30
C VAL A 326 -1.90 -34.33 25.52
N SER A 327 -1.99 -33.96 26.79
CA SER A 327 -2.37 -32.67 27.34
C SER A 327 -1.32 -31.58 27.06
N SER A 328 -1.80 -30.40 26.66
CA SER A 328 -1.19 -29.06 26.83
C SER A 328 0.35 -28.96 26.77
N ILE A 329 0.89 -28.63 25.60
CA ILE A 329 2.29 -28.17 25.48
C ILE A 329 2.31 -26.63 25.47
N LYS A 330 2.92 -26.04 26.50
CA LYS A 330 3.26 -24.61 26.54
C LYS A 330 4.41 -24.35 25.56
N THR A 331 4.16 -23.53 24.55
CA THR A 331 5.07 -23.14 23.46
C THR A 331 6.37 -22.47 23.90
N SER A 332 6.53 -22.07 25.17
CA SER A 332 7.76 -21.46 25.67
C SER A 332 8.86 -22.46 26.06
N PHE A 333 8.53 -23.73 26.32
CA PHE A 333 9.50 -24.72 26.81
C PHE A 333 10.31 -25.37 25.67
N LEU A 334 9.74 -25.48 24.47
CA LEU A 334 10.38 -26.16 23.33
C LEU A 334 11.54 -25.33 22.72
N MET A 335 11.46 -24.00 22.77
CA MET A 335 12.49 -23.12 22.20
C MET A 335 13.78 -23.12 23.02
N ASP A 336 13.68 -23.25 24.35
CA ASP A 336 14.85 -23.26 25.26
C ASP A 336 15.61 -24.60 25.23
N GLU A 337 14.94 -25.73 24.99
CA GLU A 337 15.61 -27.04 24.87
C GLU A 337 16.28 -27.27 23.50
N ILE A 338 15.75 -26.68 22.42
CA ILE A 338 16.32 -26.82 21.07
C ILE A 338 17.58 -25.96 20.90
N SER A 339 17.64 -24.80 21.55
CA SER A 339 18.83 -23.94 21.58
C SER A 339 20.01 -24.56 22.34
N ASN A 340 19.74 -25.43 23.32
CA ASN A 340 20.74 -25.91 24.28
C ASN A 340 21.42 -27.26 23.96
N ARG A 341 21.17 -27.89 22.81
CA ARG A 341 21.96 -29.07 22.41
C ARG A 341 23.13 -28.67 21.52
N ASN A 342 24.29 -28.52 22.16
CA ASN A 342 25.64 -28.56 21.60
C ASN A 342 25.85 -29.81 20.73
N ASN A 343 25.41 -29.76 19.48
CA ASN A 343 25.82 -30.76 18.48
C ASN A 343 25.84 -30.18 17.07
N ASP A 344 26.50 -29.03 16.93
CA ASP A 344 26.80 -28.39 15.63
C ASP A 344 27.53 -29.36 14.67
N TYR A 345 28.25 -30.33 15.21
CA TYR A 345 28.96 -31.34 14.43
C TYR A 345 28.01 -32.29 13.69
N ILE A 346 26.95 -32.77 14.36
CA ILE A 346 25.96 -33.70 13.77
C ILE A 346 25.07 -32.99 12.74
N LYS A 347 24.71 -31.73 12.98
CA LYS A 347 23.90 -30.91 12.05
C LYS A 347 24.62 -30.67 10.73
N THR A 348 25.91 -30.31 10.81
CA THR A 348 26.72 -29.98 9.64
C THR A 348 27.05 -31.22 8.80
N GLU A 349 27.31 -32.37 9.43
CA GLU A 349 27.66 -33.60 8.71
C GLU A 349 26.48 -34.19 7.92
N LEU A 350 25.28 -34.20 8.50
CA LEU A 350 24.07 -34.70 7.84
C LEU A 350 23.71 -33.84 6.62
N ILE A 351 23.79 -32.51 6.77
CA ILE A 351 23.52 -31.56 5.69
C ILE A 351 24.59 -31.63 4.62
N THR A 352 25.87 -31.82 4.99
CA THR A 352 26.95 -32.07 4.02
C THR A 352 26.69 -33.33 3.21
N LYS A 353 26.22 -34.43 3.84
CA LYS A 353 25.86 -35.68 3.14
C LYS A 353 24.66 -35.49 2.20
N LEU A 354 23.62 -34.78 2.64
CA LEU A 354 22.48 -34.39 1.81
C LEU A 354 22.90 -33.55 0.60
N MET A 355 23.70 -32.50 0.81
CA MET A 355 24.18 -31.65 -0.28
C MET A 355 25.04 -32.43 -1.29
N LYS A 356 25.89 -33.35 -0.81
CA LYS A 356 26.69 -34.24 -1.68
C LYS A 356 25.83 -35.24 -2.47
N HIS A 357 24.65 -35.61 -1.97
CA HIS A 357 23.73 -36.50 -2.69
C HIS A 357 23.07 -35.81 -3.90
N PHE A 358 22.81 -34.51 -3.81
CA PHE A 358 22.22 -33.70 -4.89
C PHE A 358 23.24 -33.05 -5.82
N LEU A 359 24.55 -33.19 -5.53
CA LEU A 359 25.64 -32.66 -6.34
C LEU A 359 26.36 -33.80 -7.08
N PRO A 360 26.62 -33.68 -8.40
CA PRO A 360 27.48 -34.62 -9.11
C PRO A 360 28.87 -34.71 -8.43
N GLU A 361 29.45 -35.92 -8.35
CA GLU A 361 30.67 -36.19 -7.57
C GLU A 361 31.84 -35.25 -7.92
N ASP A 362 31.91 -34.76 -9.16
CA ASP A 362 32.95 -33.86 -9.69
C ASP A 362 32.88 -32.40 -9.16
N LYS A 363 31.77 -32.02 -8.52
CA LYS A 363 31.52 -30.65 -8.00
C LYS A 363 31.42 -30.57 -6.48
N SER A 364 31.43 -31.69 -5.78
CA SER A 364 31.31 -31.76 -4.32
C SER A 364 32.46 -31.07 -3.56
N SER A 365 33.63 -30.96 -4.18
CA SER A 365 34.83 -30.28 -3.63
C SER A 365 34.76 -28.75 -3.65
N ARG A 366 33.68 -28.17 -4.21
CA ARG A 366 33.51 -26.70 -4.39
C ARG A 366 32.65 -26.02 -3.33
N LEU A 367 32.13 -26.74 -2.34
CA LEU A 367 31.32 -26.15 -1.27
C LEU A 367 32.22 -25.57 -0.16
N SER A 368 32.18 -24.26 0.06
CA SER A 368 32.89 -23.64 1.18
C SER A 368 32.23 -23.97 2.51
N SER A 369 33.01 -24.00 3.59
CA SER A 369 32.46 -24.25 4.94
C SER A 369 31.39 -23.23 5.34
N ASP A 370 31.50 -21.98 4.87
CA ASP A 370 30.53 -20.92 5.19
C ASP A 370 29.21 -21.13 4.45
N MET A 371 29.26 -21.64 3.21
CA MET A 371 28.06 -22.00 2.49
C MET A 371 27.31 -23.14 3.17
N VAL A 372 28.03 -24.18 3.62
CA VAL A 372 27.43 -25.30 4.36
C VAL A 372 26.78 -24.81 5.67
N LYS A 373 27.42 -23.90 6.40
CA LYS A 373 26.84 -23.29 7.61
C LYS A 373 25.59 -22.49 7.30
N LEU A 374 25.59 -21.66 6.26
CA LEU A 374 24.42 -20.88 5.87
C LEU A 374 23.23 -21.76 5.47
N PHE A 375 23.47 -22.80 4.67
CA PHE A 375 22.43 -23.78 4.32
C PHE A 375 21.92 -24.54 5.54
N THR A 376 22.79 -24.81 6.51
CA THR A 376 22.42 -25.44 7.78
C THR A 376 21.44 -24.57 8.56
N GLU A 377 21.73 -23.28 8.69
CA GLU A 377 20.84 -22.32 9.34
C GLU A 377 19.51 -22.17 8.60
N LEU A 378 19.54 -22.06 7.26
CA LEU A 378 18.32 -21.92 6.46
C LEU A 378 17.39 -23.13 6.60
N ILE A 379 17.92 -24.35 6.50
CA ILE A 379 17.15 -25.58 6.70
C ILE A 379 16.60 -25.64 8.12
N PHE A 380 17.40 -25.26 9.11
CA PHE A 380 16.96 -25.25 10.50
C PHE A 380 15.80 -24.28 10.74
N VAL A 381 15.89 -23.06 10.22
CA VAL A 381 14.80 -22.07 10.32
C VAL A 381 13.57 -22.56 9.56
N PHE A 382 13.73 -23.12 8.35
CA PHE A 382 12.63 -23.66 7.55
C PHE A 382 11.89 -24.77 8.29
N VAL A 383 12.61 -25.78 8.78
CA VAL A 383 12.04 -26.92 9.52
C VAL A 383 11.37 -26.46 10.82
N THR A 384 11.98 -25.51 11.53
CA THR A 384 11.40 -24.97 12.77
C THR A 384 10.11 -24.21 12.50
N GLN A 385 10.06 -23.40 11.43
CA GLN A 385 8.83 -22.71 11.02
C GLN A 385 7.76 -23.70 10.53
N ALA A 386 8.15 -24.70 9.74
CA ALA A 386 7.26 -25.76 9.28
C ALA A 386 6.55 -26.44 10.46
N PHE A 387 7.34 -26.88 11.44
CA PHE A 387 6.84 -27.56 12.62
C PHE A 387 5.92 -26.66 13.48
N THR A 388 6.36 -25.43 13.74
CA THR A 388 5.60 -24.47 14.55
C THR A 388 4.24 -24.16 13.92
N ARG A 389 4.21 -23.89 12.62
CA ARG A 389 2.98 -23.56 11.90
C ARG A 389 2.08 -24.77 11.74
N THR A 390 2.64 -25.98 11.60
CA THR A 390 1.84 -27.21 11.55
C THR A 390 1.11 -27.44 12.87
N ILE A 391 1.78 -27.21 14.00
CA ILE A 391 1.16 -27.27 15.33
C ILE A 391 0.06 -26.21 15.48
N GLN A 392 0.32 -24.98 15.01
CA GLN A 392 -0.68 -23.92 15.04
C GLN A 392 -1.90 -24.26 14.18
N GLN A 393 -1.69 -24.88 13.01
CA GLN A 393 -2.75 -25.33 12.13
C GLN A 393 -3.60 -26.41 12.80
N ALA A 394 -2.99 -27.44 13.40
CA ALA A 394 -3.71 -28.45 14.18
C ALA A 394 -4.51 -27.83 15.34
N SER A 395 -3.89 -26.92 16.09
CA SER A 395 -4.54 -26.18 17.18
C SER A 395 -5.73 -25.35 16.69
N SER A 396 -5.62 -24.71 15.52
CA SER A 396 -6.72 -23.92 14.93
C SER A 396 -7.90 -24.78 14.50
N GLU A 397 -7.65 -26.05 14.15
CA GLU A 397 -8.67 -27.04 13.81
C GLU A 397 -9.24 -27.75 15.05
N GLY A 398 -8.80 -27.36 16.25
CA GLY A 398 -9.22 -27.95 17.51
C GLY A 398 -8.72 -29.39 17.71
N THR A 399 -7.71 -29.81 16.95
CA THR A 399 -7.14 -31.16 17.03
C THR A 399 -5.94 -31.18 17.98
N ILE A 400 -5.85 -32.24 18.78
CA ILE A 400 -4.74 -32.46 19.73
C ILE A 400 -3.59 -33.22 19.02
N GLN A 401 -3.91 -33.91 17.92
CA GLN A 401 -2.98 -34.71 17.14
C GLN A 401 -2.48 -33.92 15.92
N VAL A 402 -1.17 -33.83 15.78
CA VAL A 402 -0.53 -33.16 14.63
C VAL A 402 -0.29 -34.18 13.53
N GLU A 403 -1.15 -34.17 12.52
CA GLU A 403 -1.07 -35.01 11.33
C GLU A 403 -0.38 -34.32 10.13
N ILE A 404 0.09 -35.12 9.17
CA ILE A 404 0.70 -34.65 7.91
C ILE A 404 -0.24 -33.72 7.14
N SER A 405 -1.54 -33.96 7.18
CA SER A 405 -2.56 -33.14 6.53
C SER A 405 -2.53 -31.67 6.99
N HIS A 406 -2.13 -31.39 8.23
CA HIS A 406 -1.95 -30.01 8.71
C HIS A 406 -0.71 -29.36 8.09
N LEU A 407 0.36 -30.13 7.86
CA LEU A 407 1.57 -29.63 7.19
C LEU A 407 1.25 -29.35 5.72
N GLU A 408 0.54 -30.25 5.04
CA GLU A 408 0.13 -30.07 3.64
C GLU A 408 -0.69 -28.79 3.44
N LYS A 409 -1.61 -28.49 4.37
CA LYS A 409 -2.43 -27.26 4.33
C LYS A 409 -1.59 -25.98 4.43
N ILE A 410 -0.49 -26.00 5.19
CA ILE A 410 0.39 -24.84 5.32
C ILE A 410 1.56 -24.84 4.34
N LEU A 411 1.83 -25.96 3.66
CA LEU A 411 3.08 -26.19 2.93
C LEU A 411 3.27 -25.16 1.82
N MET A 412 2.21 -24.84 1.08
CA MET A 412 2.27 -23.82 0.03
C MET A 412 2.57 -22.43 0.59
N GLN A 413 1.95 -22.03 1.70
CA GLN A 413 2.23 -20.75 2.33
C GLN A 413 3.64 -20.71 2.94
N LEU A 414 4.07 -21.81 3.55
CA LEU A 414 5.41 -21.96 4.11
C LEU A 414 6.48 -21.84 3.02
N LEU A 415 6.27 -22.43 1.84
CA LEU A 415 7.16 -22.34 0.69
C LEU A 415 7.15 -20.96 0.01
N LEU A 416 6.09 -20.18 0.17
CA LEU A 416 6.03 -18.79 -0.34
C LEU A 416 6.71 -17.79 0.60
N ASP A 417 6.73 -18.10 1.90
CA ASP A 417 7.34 -17.26 2.93
C ASP A 417 8.87 -17.44 3.03
N PHE A 418 9.41 -18.48 2.40
CA PHE A 418 10.83 -18.85 2.39
C PHE A 418 11.38 -18.81 0.96
#